data_AF-A0A350BZU7-F1
#
_entry.id   AF-A0A350BZU7-F1
#
_cell.length_a   1.000
_cell.length_b   1.000
_cell.length_c   1.000
_cell.angle_alpha   90.00
_cell.angle_beta   90.00
_cell.angle_gamma   90.00
#
_symmetry.space_group_name_H-M   'P 1'
#
loop_
_entity.id
_entity.type
_entity.pdbx_description
1 polymer ?
#
loop_
_entity_poly.entity_id
_entity_poly.type
_entity_poly.pdbx_seq_one_letter_code
_entity_poly.pdbx_strand_id
1 'polypeptide(L)'
;MDILGTLSNLVAQTAFFNLTVGNYIMIVVALVFLYLAIAKEYEPLLLVPISFGMLLVNIYPDIIANPSDTTNGVGGLLYYFYQLDEWSILPSLIFMGVGAMTDFGPLIANPISFLMGAAAQFGIYVAYFLAIVLGFNGKSAAAISIIGGADGPTSIFLASKLGQTQLLGPIAVAAYSYMSLVPIIQPPVMKFFTTEKERKIKMGQLRNVSKLEKILFPVVITIVVCMILPTTAPLVGMLMLGNLFRESGVVRQLTETASNALMYIVVIVLGTSVGATTSAEA
;
A
#
# COMPACT_ATOMS: atom_id res chain seq x y z
N MET A 1 11.24 -6.75 -50.33
CA MET A 1 10.67 -6.86 -48.98
C MET A 1 11.02 -8.23 -48.46
N ASP A 2 12.14 -8.35 -47.75
CA ASP A 2 12.64 -9.63 -47.28
C ASP A 2 11.77 -10.16 -46.15
N ILE A 3 10.89 -11.12 -46.49
CA ILE A 3 10.05 -11.85 -45.53
C ILE A 3 10.91 -12.53 -44.47
N LEU A 4 12.11 -12.99 -44.83
CA LEU A 4 13.12 -13.53 -43.90
C LEU A 4 13.69 -12.44 -42.97
N GLY A 5 13.87 -11.21 -43.46
CA GLY A 5 14.30 -10.07 -42.65
C GLY A 5 13.23 -9.63 -41.66
N THR A 6 11.96 -9.54 -42.09
CA THR A 6 10.83 -9.27 -41.18
C THR A 6 10.56 -10.41 -40.22
N LEU A 7 10.69 -11.69 -40.61
CA LEU A 7 10.60 -12.81 -39.66
C LEU A 7 11.75 -12.78 -38.66
N SER A 8 12.99 -12.52 -39.08
CA SER A 8 14.12 -12.43 -38.14
C SER A 8 13.97 -11.27 -37.16
N ASN A 9 13.45 -10.12 -37.61
CA ASN A 9 13.14 -8.98 -36.74
C ASN A 9 11.94 -9.27 -35.81
N LEU A 10 10.92 -9.99 -36.28
CA LEU A 10 9.80 -10.43 -35.44
C LEU A 10 10.27 -11.43 -34.38
N VAL A 11 11.16 -12.35 -34.73
CA VAL A 11 11.77 -13.32 -33.81
C VAL A 11 12.65 -12.61 -32.78
N ALA A 12 13.42 -11.60 -33.18
CA ALA A 12 14.21 -10.77 -32.27
C ALA A 12 13.36 -9.84 -31.39
N GLN A 13 12.19 -9.40 -31.87
CA GLN A 13 11.19 -8.66 -31.08
C GLN A 13 10.32 -9.58 -30.21
N THR A 14 10.43 -10.90 -30.36
CA THR A 14 9.66 -11.81 -29.51
C THR A 14 10.30 -11.82 -28.12
N ALA A 15 9.49 -11.59 -27.08
CA ALA A 15 9.94 -11.45 -25.69
C ALA A 15 10.92 -12.55 -25.25
N PHE A 16 10.79 -13.77 -25.76
CA PHE A 16 11.62 -14.92 -25.40
C PHE A 16 13.15 -14.72 -25.55
N PHE A 17 13.62 -13.88 -26.47
CA PHE A 17 15.06 -13.71 -26.72
C PHE A 17 15.73 -12.55 -25.96
N ASN A 18 14.95 -11.63 -25.40
CA ASN A 18 15.46 -10.47 -24.63
C ASN A 18 15.36 -10.63 -23.11
N LEU A 19 14.88 -11.78 -22.62
CA LEU A 19 14.67 -12.01 -21.18
C LEU A 19 15.90 -12.61 -20.51
N THR A 20 16.30 -12.02 -19.39
CA THR A 20 17.38 -12.55 -18.54
C THR A 20 16.87 -13.69 -17.66
N VAL A 21 17.78 -14.48 -17.07
CA VAL A 21 17.42 -15.55 -16.11
C VAL A 21 16.62 -15.00 -14.92
N GLY A 22 16.91 -13.77 -14.47
CA GLY A 22 16.17 -13.12 -13.38
C GLY A 22 14.70 -12.90 -13.71
N ASN A 23 14.39 -12.51 -14.96
CA ASN A 23 13.01 -12.31 -15.41
C ASN A 23 12.19 -13.60 -15.32
N TYR A 24 12.78 -14.73 -15.69
CA TYR A 24 12.10 -16.03 -15.58
C TYR A 24 11.79 -16.41 -14.13
N ILE A 25 12.71 -16.12 -13.19
CA ILE A 25 12.47 -16.35 -11.76
C ILE A 25 11.30 -15.48 -11.27
N MET A 26 11.31 -14.19 -11.62
CA MET A 26 10.25 -13.27 -11.21
C MET A 26 8.89 -13.60 -11.82
N ILE A 27 8.84 -14.14 -13.04
CA ILE A 27 7.60 -14.67 -13.63
C ILE A 27 7.06 -15.83 -12.79
N VAL A 28 7.92 -16.75 -12.34
CA VAL A 28 7.50 -17.85 -11.47
C VAL A 28 6.98 -17.31 -10.13
N VAL A 29 7.66 -16.32 -9.54
CA VAL A 29 7.20 -15.67 -8.30
C VAL A 29 5.85 -14.99 -8.49
N ALA A 30 5.66 -14.26 -9.60
CA ALA A 30 4.38 -13.64 -9.94
C ALA A 30 3.25 -14.67 -10.07
N LEU A 31 3.51 -15.83 -10.68
CA LEU A 31 2.55 -16.92 -10.77
C LEU A 31 2.23 -17.53 -9.39
N VAL A 32 3.22 -17.65 -8.51
CA VAL A 32 3.00 -18.09 -7.13
C VAL A 32 2.12 -17.08 -6.37
N PHE A 33 2.36 -15.79 -6.50
CA PHE A 33 1.51 -14.78 -5.86
C PHE A 33 0.10 -14.74 -6.46
N LEU A 34 -0.06 -14.90 -7.78
CA LEU A 34 -1.38 -15.10 -8.40
C LEU A 34 -2.10 -16.32 -7.82
N TYR A 35 -1.40 -17.44 -7.65
CA TYR A 35 -1.97 -18.64 -7.03
C TYR A 35 -2.37 -18.38 -5.57
N LEU A 36 -1.54 -17.71 -4.78
CA LEU A 36 -1.83 -17.36 -3.39
C LEU A 36 -3.04 -16.41 -3.29
N ALA A 37 -3.14 -15.43 -4.18
CA ALA A 37 -4.24 -14.48 -4.20
C ALA A 37 -5.56 -15.13 -4.64
N ILE A 38 -5.54 -15.99 -5.66
CA ILE A 38 -6.77 -16.57 -6.25
C ILE A 38 -7.22 -17.83 -5.50
N ALA A 39 -6.30 -18.77 -5.23
CA ALA A 39 -6.66 -20.07 -4.65
C ALA A 39 -6.74 -20.04 -3.12
N LYS A 40 -5.98 -19.16 -2.46
CA LYS A 40 -5.97 -19.01 -1.00
C LYS A 40 -6.59 -17.70 -0.51
N GLU A 41 -7.09 -16.86 -1.42
CA GLU A 41 -7.77 -15.60 -1.10
C GLU A 41 -6.94 -14.66 -0.20
N TYR A 42 -5.61 -14.69 -0.33
CA TYR A 42 -4.73 -13.76 0.38
C TYR A 42 -4.80 -12.37 -0.27
N GLU A 43 -5.45 -11.43 0.41
CA GLU A 43 -5.68 -10.03 -0.03
C GLU A 43 -5.90 -9.89 -1.55
N PRO A 44 -6.92 -10.56 -2.12
CA PRO A 44 -7.06 -10.71 -3.56
C PRO A 44 -7.23 -9.38 -4.27
N LEU A 45 -7.84 -8.39 -3.61
CA LEU A 45 -8.09 -7.06 -4.17
C LEU A 45 -6.80 -6.33 -4.56
N LEU A 46 -5.71 -6.55 -3.83
CA LEU A 46 -4.42 -5.88 -4.06
C LEU A 46 -3.38 -6.83 -4.65
N LEU A 47 -3.31 -8.06 -4.14
CA LEU A 47 -2.28 -9.02 -4.55
C LEU A 47 -2.47 -9.48 -6.00
N VAL A 48 -3.71 -9.56 -6.52
CA VAL A 48 -3.94 -9.92 -7.94
C VAL A 48 -3.39 -8.84 -8.88
N PRO A 49 -3.78 -7.55 -8.78
CA PRO A 49 -3.19 -6.49 -9.59
C PRO A 49 -1.65 -6.38 -9.47
N ILE A 50 -1.10 -6.54 -8.26
CA ILE A 50 0.36 -6.51 -8.02
C ILE A 50 1.06 -7.65 -8.75
N SER A 51 0.56 -8.87 -8.59
CA SER A 51 1.17 -10.04 -9.23
C SER A 51 1.07 -9.96 -10.76
N PHE A 52 -0.02 -9.41 -11.28
CA PHE A 52 -0.16 -9.20 -12.72
C PHE A 52 0.79 -8.11 -13.24
N GLY A 53 0.96 -7.00 -12.50
CA GLY A 53 1.96 -5.97 -12.82
C GLY A 53 3.39 -6.52 -12.83
N MET A 54 3.73 -7.37 -11.83
CA MET A 54 5.01 -8.08 -11.75
C MET A 54 5.21 -9.00 -12.96
N LEU A 55 4.17 -9.73 -13.38
CA LEU A 55 4.24 -10.58 -14.57
C LEU A 55 4.47 -9.74 -15.84
N LEU A 56 3.78 -8.61 -16.00
CA LEU A 56 3.91 -7.76 -17.18
C LEU A 56 5.31 -7.15 -17.32
N VAL A 57 5.87 -6.56 -16.25
CA VAL A 57 7.21 -5.94 -16.32
C VAL A 57 8.30 -6.98 -16.58
N ASN A 58 8.13 -8.20 -16.07
CA ASN A 58 9.14 -9.25 -16.28
C ASN A 58 9.01 -9.94 -17.64
N ILE A 59 7.87 -9.83 -18.34
CA ILE A 59 7.71 -10.29 -19.73
C ILE A 59 8.11 -9.20 -20.74
N TYR A 60 7.79 -7.94 -20.45
CA TYR A 60 8.10 -6.79 -21.30
C TYR A 60 8.65 -5.62 -20.45
N PRO A 61 9.97 -5.62 -20.16
CA PRO A 61 10.60 -4.61 -19.30
C PRO A 61 10.39 -3.17 -19.74
N ASP A 62 10.25 -2.92 -21.05
CA ASP A 62 10.03 -1.58 -21.61
C ASP A 62 8.69 -0.95 -21.17
N ILE A 63 7.79 -1.70 -20.52
CA ILE A 63 6.51 -1.18 -20.00
C ILE A 63 6.67 -0.16 -18.86
N ILE A 64 7.84 -0.13 -18.21
CA ILE A 64 8.21 0.85 -17.19
C ILE A 64 9.38 1.74 -17.64
N ALA A 65 9.77 1.68 -18.92
CA ALA A 65 10.88 2.48 -19.43
C ALA A 65 10.63 3.97 -19.24
N ASN A 66 11.68 4.68 -18.78
CA ASN A 66 11.63 6.13 -18.66
C ASN A 66 11.48 6.77 -20.05
N PRO A 67 10.73 7.88 -20.17
CA PRO A 67 10.66 8.65 -21.41
C PRO A 67 12.03 9.09 -21.95
N SER A 68 13.05 9.18 -21.09
CA SER A 68 14.43 9.55 -21.46
C SER A 68 15.23 8.41 -22.08
N ASP A 69 14.85 7.15 -21.82
CA ASP A 69 15.55 5.95 -22.29
C ASP A 69 14.91 5.37 -23.56
N THR A 70 13.68 5.78 -23.88
CA THR A 70 12.95 5.33 -25.08
C THR A 70 13.28 6.18 -26.31
N THR A 71 13.61 5.53 -27.43
CA THR A 71 13.92 6.17 -28.73
C THR A 71 12.83 7.11 -29.27
N ASN A 72 11.59 6.95 -28.80
CA ASN A 72 10.42 7.76 -29.18
C ASN A 72 10.07 8.87 -28.18
N GLY A 73 10.79 9.00 -27.04
CA GLY A 73 10.50 10.01 -26.02
C GLY A 73 9.21 9.78 -25.21
N VAL A 74 8.58 8.60 -25.34
CA VAL A 74 7.34 8.24 -24.65
C VAL A 74 7.67 7.18 -23.59
N GLY A 75 7.24 7.41 -22.35
CA GLY A 75 7.42 6.45 -21.26
C GLY A 75 6.45 5.27 -21.37
N GLY A 76 6.77 4.17 -20.70
CA GLY A 76 5.87 3.02 -20.62
C GLY A 76 4.58 3.34 -19.86
N LEU A 77 3.50 2.60 -20.11
CA LEU A 77 2.20 2.82 -19.43
C LEU A 77 2.34 2.73 -17.90
N LEU A 78 3.06 1.71 -17.40
CA LEU A 78 3.21 1.49 -15.97
C LEU A 78 4.17 2.51 -15.33
N TYR A 79 5.04 3.14 -16.11
CA TYR A 79 5.84 4.29 -15.64
C TYR A 79 4.95 5.47 -15.27
N TYR A 80 3.93 5.81 -16.09
CA TYR A 80 3.01 6.90 -15.76
C TYR A 80 2.15 6.58 -14.53
N PHE A 81 1.73 5.32 -14.36
CA PHE A 81 1.01 4.93 -13.14
C PHE A 81 1.90 4.98 -11.90
N TYR A 82 3.18 4.61 -12.05
CA TYR A 82 4.17 4.74 -10.99
C TYR A 82 4.42 6.20 -10.62
N GLN A 83 4.47 7.12 -11.59
CA GLN A 83 4.63 8.54 -11.33
C GLN A 83 3.49 9.13 -10.48
N LEU A 84 2.26 8.63 -10.63
CA LEU A 84 1.13 9.03 -9.77
C LEU A 84 1.31 8.59 -8.31
N ASP A 85 2.00 7.46 -8.09
CA ASP A 85 2.36 6.97 -6.77
C ASP A 85 3.50 7.79 -6.15
N GLU A 86 4.52 8.13 -6.95
CA GLU A 86 5.62 9.00 -6.53
C GLU A 86 5.11 10.40 -6.14
N TRP A 87 4.16 10.95 -6.90
CA TRP A 87 3.47 12.20 -6.56
C TRP A 87 2.47 12.07 -5.41
N SER A 88 2.37 10.89 -4.80
CA SER A 88 1.54 10.61 -3.62
C SER A 88 0.04 10.78 -3.86
N ILE A 89 -0.41 10.78 -5.11
CA ILE A 89 -1.82 10.97 -5.48
C ILE A 89 -2.59 9.69 -5.15
N LEU A 90 -2.10 8.53 -5.58
CA LEU A 90 -2.78 7.25 -5.38
C LEU A 90 -2.91 6.87 -3.90
N PRO A 91 -1.84 6.92 -3.06
CA PRO A 91 -1.97 6.66 -1.63
C PRO A 91 -2.97 7.61 -0.95
N SER A 92 -2.93 8.91 -1.28
CA SER A 92 -3.84 9.90 -0.70
C SER A 92 -5.31 9.62 -1.02
N LEU A 93 -5.60 9.14 -2.24
CA LEU A 93 -6.96 8.72 -2.62
C LEU A 93 -7.41 7.44 -1.90
N ILE A 94 -6.49 6.48 -1.67
CA ILE A 94 -6.79 5.31 -0.82
C ILE A 94 -7.13 5.77 0.60
N PHE A 95 -6.35 6.68 1.19
CA PHE A 95 -6.66 7.23 2.52
C PHE A 95 -8.05 7.87 2.57
N MET A 96 -8.46 8.60 1.52
CA MET A 96 -9.82 9.14 1.45
C MET A 96 -10.88 8.04 1.51
N GLY A 97 -10.76 6.98 0.71
CA GLY A 97 -11.75 5.91 0.72
C GLY A 97 -11.74 5.11 2.04
N VAL A 98 -10.56 4.87 2.64
CA VAL A 98 -10.44 4.25 3.99
C VAL A 98 -11.15 5.12 5.03
N GLY A 99 -10.97 6.43 4.96
CA GLY A 99 -11.66 7.40 5.82
C GLY A 99 -13.18 7.36 5.68
N ALA A 100 -13.67 7.20 4.44
CA ALA A 100 -15.09 7.06 4.15
C ALA A 100 -15.71 5.75 4.67
N MET A 101 -14.89 4.69 4.84
CA MET A 101 -15.33 3.42 5.40
C MET A 101 -15.19 3.34 6.94
N THR A 102 -14.30 4.15 7.53
CA THR A 102 -13.93 4.05 8.95
C THR A 102 -14.98 4.68 9.87
N ASP A 103 -15.36 3.97 10.93
CA ASP A 103 -16.15 4.51 12.05
C ASP A 103 -15.25 4.93 13.21
N PHE A 104 -15.13 6.23 13.47
CA PHE A 104 -14.39 6.73 14.63
C PHE A 104 -15.22 6.74 15.92
N GLY A 105 -16.49 6.34 15.89
CA GLY A 105 -17.34 6.25 17.08
C GLY A 105 -16.69 5.51 18.25
N PRO A 106 -16.14 4.29 18.05
CA PRO A 106 -15.43 3.57 19.12
C PRO A 106 -14.20 4.30 19.67
N LEU A 107 -13.44 4.98 18.80
CA LEU A 107 -12.24 5.73 19.19
C LEU A 107 -12.61 6.97 20.02
N ILE A 108 -13.64 7.71 19.57
CA ILE A 108 -14.17 8.87 20.29
C ILE A 108 -14.79 8.44 21.63
N ALA A 109 -15.45 7.27 21.65
CA ALA A 109 -16.09 6.75 22.84
C ALA A 109 -15.09 6.36 23.94
N ASN A 110 -13.93 5.81 23.57
CA ASN A 110 -12.84 5.51 24.50
C ASN A 110 -11.50 6.07 24.00
N PRO A 111 -11.18 7.34 24.32
CA PRO A 111 -9.97 8.02 23.87
C PRO A 111 -8.67 7.34 24.33
N ILE A 112 -8.70 6.56 25.42
CA ILE A 112 -7.52 5.81 25.91
C ILE A 112 -7.05 4.80 24.84
N SER A 113 -7.95 4.33 23.97
CA SER A 113 -7.61 3.47 22.83
C SER A 113 -6.63 4.14 21.87
N PHE A 114 -6.59 5.48 21.81
CA PHE A 114 -5.58 6.21 21.03
C PHE A 114 -4.16 5.94 21.53
N LEU A 115 -3.97 5.80 22.84
CA LEU A 115 -2.66 5.48 23.42
C LEU A 115 -2.21 4.06 23.07
N MET A 116 -3.15 3.12 22.96
CA MET A 116 -2.85 1.78 22.43
C MET A 116 -2.38 1.84 20.97
N GLY A 117 -3.00 2.72 20.16
CA GLY A 117 -2.54 3.00 18.80
C GLY A 117 -1.13 3.59 18.76
N ALA A 118 -0.80 4.52 19.65
CA ALA A 118 0.55 5.08 19.77
C ALA A 118 1.59 4.01 20.15
N ALA A 119 1.24 3.10 21.08
CA ALA A 119 2.10 1.98 21.44
C ALA A 119 2.29 0.97 20.30
N ALA A 120 1.25 0.75 19.47
CA ALA A 120 1.34 -0.13 18.30
C ALA A 120 2.40 0.35 17.29
N GLN A 121 2.61 1.67 17.16
CA GLN A 121 3.64 2.24 16.30
C GLN A 121 5.08 1.95 16.77
N PHE A 122 5.27 1.42 17.98
CA PHE A 122 6.59 0.97 18.45
C PHE A 122 7.18 -0.12 17.53
N GLY A 123 6.32 -0.91 16.86
CA GLY A 123 6.76 -1.90 15.87
C GLY A 123 7.59 -1.30 14.73
N ILE A 124 7.27 -0.07 14.30
CA ILE A 124 8.04 0.65 13.28
C ILE A 124 9.47 0.91 13.78
N TYR A 125 9.62 1.42 15.01
CA TYR A 125 10.94 1.70 15.56
C TYR A 125 11.78 0.43 15.73
N VAL A 126 11.18 -0.67 16.18
CA VAL A 126 11.88 -1.95 16.29
C VAL A 126 12.35 -2.43 14.91
N ALA A 127 11.49 -2.37 13.90
CA ALA A 127 11.86 -2.73 12.52
C ALA A 127 12.99 -1.83 11.97
N TYR A 128 12.95 -0.54 12.28
CA TYR A 128 14.00 0.41 11.90
C TYR A 128 15.37 0.05 12.50
N PHE A 129 15.43 -0.20 13.81
CA PHE A 129 16.68 -0.57 14.47
C PHE A 129 17.22 -1.91 13.97
N LEU A 130 16.35 -2.90 13.74
CA LEU A 130 16.74 -4.18 13.16
C LEU A 130 17.32 -4.02 11.75
N ALA A 131 16.69 -3.19 10.90
CA ALA A 131 17.20 -2.91 9.56
C ALA A 131 18.57 -2.23 9.59
N ILE A 132 18.81 -1.29 10.51
CA ILE A 132 20.14 -0.69 10.71
C ILE A 132 21.17 -1.74 11.14
N VAL A 133 20.83 -2.61 12.09
CA VAL A 133 21.74 -3.67 12.56
C VAL A 133 22.09 -4.65 11.44
N LEU A 134 21.16 -4.90 10.52
CA LEU A 134 21.37 -5.72 9.32
C LEU A 134 22.19 -5.01 8.22
N GLY A 135 22.58 -3.75 8.42
CA GLY A 135 23.48 -3.01 7.53
C GLY A 135 22.78 -2.13 6.49
N PHE A 136 21.46 -1.90 6.58
CA PHE A 136 20.76 -1.00 5.68
C PHE A 136 21.05 0.48 5.99
N ASN A 137 21.11 1.31 4.95
CA ASN A 137 21.23 2.77 5.10
C ASN A 137 20.00 3.33 5.85
N GLY A 138 20.15 4.42 6.61
CA GLY A 138 19.07 5.04 7.38
C GLY A 138 17.81 5.37 6.56
N LYS A 139 17.96 5.76 5.28
CA LYS A 139 16.82 5.98 4.38
C LYS A 139 16.11 4.67 3.99
N SER A 140 16.87 3.64 3.65
CA SER A 140 16.35 2.30 3.31
C SER A 140 15.70 1.64 4.53
N ALA A 141 16.34 1.74 5.70
CA ALA A 141 15.81 1.27 6.97
C ALA A 141 14.51 1.99 7.34
N ALA A 142 14.42 3.31 7.12
CA ALA A 142 13.19 4.07 7.34
C ALA A 142 12.06 3.58 6.41
N ALA A 143 12.32 3.33 5.14
CA ALA A 143 11.33 2.79 4.21
C ALA A 143 10.84 1.39 4.62
N ILE A 144 11.76 0.48 4.99
CA ILE A 144 11.43 -0.88 5.46
C ILE A 144 10.63 -0.85 6.77
N SER A 145 10.95 0.09 7.67
CA SER A 145 10.37 0.14 9.01
C SER A 145 8.86 0.36 9.03
N ILE A 146 8.29 1.06 8.04
CA ILE A 146 6.85 1.36 7.99
C ILE A 146 6.00 0.11 7.82
N ILE A 147 6.56 -0.99 7.30
CA ILE A 147 5.89 -2.30 7.27
C ILE A 147 5.42 -2.69 8.69
N GLY A 148 6.17 -2.32 9.73
CA GLY A 148 5.82 -2.57 11.13
C GLY A 148 4.56 -1.83 11.61
N GLY A 149 4.11 -0.80 10.88
CA GLY A 149 2.86 -0.10 11.11
C GLY A 149 1.63 -0.81 10.52
N ALA A 150 1.84 -1.88 9.74
CA ALA A 150 0.80 -2.65 9.06
C ALA A 150 -0.14 -1.79 8.19
N ASP A 151 0.40 -0.76 7.55
CA ASP A 151 -0.31 0.11 6.62
C ASP A 151 0.43 0.17 5.27
N GLY A 152 -0.16 -0.45 4.25
CA GLY A 152 0.44 -0.64 2.92
C GLY A 152 0.58 0.67 2.15
N PRO A 153 -0.49 1.47 2.02
CA PRO A 153 -0.44 2.77 1.37
C PRO A 153 0.61 3.72 1.98
N THR A 154 0.76 3.77 3.30
CA THR A 154 1.83 4.58 3.92
C THR A 154 3.24 4.03 3.67
N SER A 155 3.40 2.70 3.66
CA SER A 155 4.69 2.06 3.37
C SER A 155 5.18 2.43 1.98
N ILE A 156 4.28 2.37 0.99
CA ILE A 156 4.54 2.77 -0.39
C ILE A 156 4.86 4.27 -0.47
N PHE A 157 4.01 5.12 0.14
CA PHE A 157 4.20 6.56 0.17
C PHE A 157 5.58 6.97 0.72
N LEU A 158 6.01 6.39 1.85
CA LEU A 158 7.30 6.76 2.43
C LEU A 158 8.47 6.23 1.60
N ALA A 159 8.37 5.01 1.06
CA ALA A 159 9.41 4.46 0.18
C ALA A 159 9.63 5.37 -1.05
N SER A 160 8.54 5.81 -1.68
CA SER A 160 8.56 6.78 -2.79
C SER A 160 9.17 8.12 -2.37
N LYS A 161 8.71 8.68 -1.25
CA LYS A 161 9.18 9.99 -0.75
C LYS A 161 10.65 10.00 -0.34
N LEU A 162 11.17 8.86 0.11
CA LEU A 162 12.59 8.70 0.47
C LEU A 162 13.48 8.36 -0.74
N GLY A 163 12.89 8.25 -1.94
CA GLY A 163 13.60 7.89 -3.17
C GLY A 163 14.16 6.47 -3.14
N GLN A 164 13.55 5.55 -2.38
CA GLN A 164 13.95 4.15 -2.28
C GLN A 164 13.15 3.30 -3.27
N THR A 165 13.20 3.70 -4.54
CA THR A 165 12.41 3.10 -5.63
C THR A 165 12.78 1.63 -5.87
N GLN A 166 14.05 1.27 -5.68
CA GLN A 166 14.54 -0.11 -5.78
C GLN A 166 13.91 -1.05 -4.73
N LEU A 167 13.61 -0.55 -3.54
CA LEU A 167 13.04 -1.36 -2.46
C LEU A 167 11.51 -1.34 -2.44
N LEU A 168 10.87 -0.50 -3.26
CA LEU A 168 9.42 -0.29 -3.24
C LEU A 168 8.66 -1.57 -3.56
N GLY A 169 9.11 -2.30 -4.58
CA GLY A 169 8.53 -3.58 -4.97
C GLY A 169 8.57 -4.62 -3.84
N PRO A 170 9.76 -4.97 -3.31
CA PRO A 170 9.88 -5.87 -2.17
C PRO A 170 9.12 -5.41 -0.93
N ILE A 171 9.15 -4.11 -0.60
CA ILE A 171 8.44 -3.55 0.56
C ILE A 171 6.93 -3.73 0.40
N ALA A 172 6.37 -3.42 -0.77
CA ALA A 172 4.93 -3.51 -0.98
C ALA A 172 4.44 -4.96 -0.98
N VAL A 173 5.16 -5.87 -1.64
CA VAL A 173 4.87 -7.30 -1.60
C VAL A 173 4.91 -7.83 -0.16
N ALA A 174 5.94 -7.47 0.61
CA ALA A 174 6.06 -7.86 2.01
C ALA A 174 4.94 -7.27 2.88
N ALA A 175 4.60 -6.00 2.70
CA ALA A 175 3.56 -5.31 3.48
C ALA A 175 2.21 -6.01 3.34
N TYR A 176 1.72 -6.22 2.11
CA TYR A 176 0.43 -6.86 1.88
C TYR A 176 0.44 -8.36 2.21
N SER A 177 1.56 -9.05 1.94
CA SER A 177 1.69 -10.46 2.33
C SER A 177 1.61 -10.61 3.85
N TYR A 178 2.29 -9.76 4.63
CA TYR A 178 2.27 -9.84 6.09
C TYR A 178 0.93 -9.43 6.70
N MET A 179 0.22 -8.47 6.10
CA MET A 179 -1.15 -8.13 6.52
C MET A 179 -2.09 -9.33 6.41
N SER A 180 -1.98 -10.09 5.31
CA SER A 180 -2.75 -11.33 5.13
C SER A 180 -2.41 -12.43 6.16
N LEU A 181 -1.20 -12.40 6.73
CA LEU A 181 -0.73 -13.34 7.74
C LEU A 181 -1.04 -12.91 9.18
N VAL A 182 -1.63 -11.73 9.40
CA VAL A 182 -2.04 -11.26 10.74
C VAL A 182 -2.89 -12.29 11.49
N PRO A 183 -3.91 -12.94 10.89
CA PRO A 183 -4.68 -13.98 11.57
C PRO A 183 -3.87 -15.21 12.01
N ILE A 184 -2.70 -15.44 11.42
CA ILE A 184 -1.80 -16.54 11.76
C ILE A 184 -0.78 -16.10 12.82
N ILE A 185 -0.23 -14.89 12.70
CA ILE A 185 0.83 -14.36 13.56
C ILE A 185 0.27 -13.82 14.88
N GLN A 186 -0.87 -13.11 14.84
CA GLN A 186 -1.42 -12.40 15.99
C GLN A 186 -1.89 -13.34 17.12
N PRO A 187 -2.63 -14.44 16.87
CA PRO A 187 -3.14 -15.28 17.96
C PRO A 187 -2.04 -15.98 18.79
N PRO A 188 -0.97 -16.54 18.21
CA PRO A 188 0.17 -17.05 18.98
C PRO A 188 0.80 -15.98 19.87
N VAL A 189 1.07 -14.78 19.32
CA VAL A 189 1.67 -13.67 20.08
C VAL A 189 0.76 -13.28 21.26
N MET A 190 -0.54 -13.13 21.04
CA MET A 190 -1.49 -12.89 22.12
C MET A 190 -1.44 -14.02 23.16
N LYS A 191 -1.31 -15.28 22.72
CA LYS A 191 -1.22 -16.42 23.62
C LYS A 191 0.01 -16.40 24.52
N PHE A 192 1.14 -15.91 24.01
CA PHE A 192 2.40 -15.79 24.76
C PHE A 192 2.43 -14.61 25.73
N PHE A 193 1.88 -13.45 25.36
CA PHE A 193 2.03 -12.22 26.15
C PHE A 193 0.87 -11.90 27.09
N THR A 194 -0.28 -12.57 26.98
CA THR A 194 -1.44 -12.30 27.84
C THR A 194 -1.81 -13.52 28.68
N THR A 195 -2.41 -13.30 29.84
CA THR A 195 -2.89 -14.37 30.73
C THR A 195 -4.37 -14.69 30.50
N GLU A 196 -4.83 -15.86 30.94
CA GLU A 196 -6.28 -16.18 30.87
C GLU A 196 -7.15 -15.22 31.67
N LYS A 197 -6.63 -14.65 32.77
CA LYS A 197 -7.37 -13.69 33.60
C LYS A 197 -7.62 -12.39 32.83
N GLU A 198 -6.61 -11.88 32.12
CA GLU A 198 -6.72 -10.68 31.29
C GLU A 198 -7.67 -10.88 30.10
N ARG A 199 -7.62 -12.05 29.44
CA ARG A 199 -8.50 -12.37 28.31
C ARG A 199 -9.98 -12.48 28.69
N LYS A 200 -10.30 -12.68 29.97
CA LYS A 200 -11.68 -12.81 30.49
C LYS A 200 -12.22 -11.50 31.07
N ILE A 201 -11.48 -10.39 30.96
CA ILE A 201 -11.96 -9.07 31.39
C ILE A 201 -13.17 -8.67 30.53
N LYS A 202 -14.29 -8.34 31.19
CA LYS A 202 -15.49 -7.85 30.51
C LYS A 202 -15.28 -6.40 30.08
N MET A 203 -15.33 -6.14 28.78
CA MET A 203 -15.32 -4.78 28.24
C MET A 203 -16.68 -4.11 28.52
N GLY A 204 -16.65 -2.92 29.14
CA GLY A 204 -17.85 -2.12 29.37
C GLY A 204 -18.47 -1.61 28.06
N GLN A 205 -19.73 -1.19 28.11
CA GLN A 205 -20.35 -0.55 26.96
C GLN A 205 -19.72 0.82 26.70
N LEU A 206 -19.44 1.09 25.42
CA LEU A 206 -18.90 2.36 24.97
C LEU A 206 -19.94 3.47 25.18
N ARG A 207 -19.49 4.70 25.49
CA ARG A 207 -20.38 5.87 25.59
C ARG A 207 -21.05 6.13 24.24
N ASN A 208 -22.30 6.58 24.28
CA ASN A 208 -22.98 7.05 23.06
C ASN A 208 -22.34 8.36 22.60
N VAL A 209 -21.78 8.36 21.39
CA VAL A 209 -21.13 9.52 20.80
C VAL A 209 -22.17 10.34 20.04
N SER A 210 -22.21 11.65 20.31
CA SER A 210 -23.13 12.56 19.63
C SER A 210 -22.75 12.73 18.15
N LYS A 211 -23.74 13.04 17.29
CA LYS A 211 -23.49 13.30 15.87
C LYS A 211 -22.58 14.52 15.66
N LEU A 212 -22.68 15.53 16.52
CA LEU A 212 -21.81 16.69 16.50
C LEU A 212 -20.35 16.33 16.81
N GLU A 213 -20.11 15.47 17.82
CA GLU A 213 -18.75 14.98 18.11
C GLU A 213 -18.15 14.25 16.91
N LYS A 214 -18.92 13.39 16.22
CA LYS A 214 -18.44 12.68 15.04
C LYS A 214 -18.11 13.60 13.86
N ILE A 215 -18.86 14.68 13.66
CA ILE A 215 -18.63 15.64 12.57
C ILE A 215 -17.46 16.58 12.90
N LEU A 216 -17.33 17.04 14.15
CA LEU A 216 -16.25 17.93 14.56
C LEU A 216 -14.91 17.21 14.67
N PHE A 217 -14.92 15.92 15.01
CA PHE A 217 -13.71 15.10 15.13
C PHE A 217 -12.75 15.21 13.93
N PRO A 218 -13.15 14.94 12.67
CA PRO A 218 -12.24 15.02 11.53
C PRO A 218 -11.71 16.44 11.31
N VAL A 219 -12.51 17.48 11.55
CA VAL A 219 -12.10 18.88 11.39
C VAL A 219 -11.05 19.27 12.42
N VAL A 220 -11.30 18.96 13.69
CA VAL A 220 -10.38 19.27 14.80
C VAL A 220 -9.08 18.50 14.65
N ILE A 221 -9.13 17.20 14.33
CA ILE A 221 -7.94 16.37 14.11
C ILE A 221 -7.13 16.89 12.93
N THR A 222 -7.77 17.27 11.83
CA THR A 222 -7.06 17.84 10.68
C THR A 222 -6.32 19.12 11.06
N ILE A 223 -6.98 20.05 11.77
CA ILE A 223 -6.35 21.31 12.20
C ILE A 223 -5.16 21.02 13.12
N VAL A 224 -5.35 20.20 14.16
CA VAL A 224 -4.30 19.90 15.14
C VAL A 224 -3.11 19.19 14.50
N VAL A 225 -3.36 18.14 13.72
CA VAL A 225 -2.29 17.33 13.12
C VAL A 225 -1.55 18.12 12.04
N CYS A 226 -2.26 18.86 11.18
CA CYS A 226 -1.60 19.67 10.14
C CYS A 226 -0.80 20.83 10.73
N MET A 227 -1.19 21.38 11.89
CA MET A 227 -0.41 22.41 12.59
C MET A 227 0.85 21.85 13.27
N ILE A 228 0.77 20.64 13.84
CA ILE A 228 1.92 19.99 14.50
C ILE A 228 2.88 19.40 13.46
N LEU A 229 2.35 18.74 12.42
CA LEU A 229 3.14 17.97 11.45
C LEU A 229 2.60 18.17 10.02
N PRO A 230 2.93 19.31 9.38
CA PRO A 230 2.40 19.68 8.06
C PRO A 230 2.71 18.67 6.96
N THR A 231 3.81 17.91 7.09
CA THR A 231 4.23 16.92 6.10
C THR A 231 3.29 15.71 5.98
N THR A 232 2.39 15.50 6.96
CA THR A 232 1.35 14.46 6.93
C THR A 232 0.00 14.98 6.43
N ALA A 233 -0.11 16.27 6.13
CA ALA A 233 -1.36 16.89 5.67
C ALA A 233 -2.01 16.18 4.47
N PRO A 234 -1.27 15.68 3.45
CA PRO A 234 -1.89 14.97 2.33
C PRO A 234 -2.60 13.68 2.76
N LEU A 235 -2.00 12.89 3.65
CA LEU A 235 -2.55 11.60 4.08
C LEU A 235 -3.68 11.79 5.10
N VAL A 236 -3.39 12.53 6.19
CA VAL A 236 -4.34 12.75 7.28
C VAL A 236 -5.52 13.61 6.81
N GLY A 237 -5.25 14.64 6.01
CA GLY A 237 -6.29 15.50 5.47
C GLY A 237 -7.26 14.73 4.58
N MET A 238 -6.77 13.84 3.71
CA MET A 238 -7.61 13.03 2.84
C MET A 238 -8.38 11.96 3.62
N LEU A 239 -7.75 11.32 4.61
CA LEU A 239 -8.41 10.38 5.53
C LEU A 239 -9.57 11.06 6.28
N MET A 240 -9.33 12.24 6.86
CA MET A 240 -10.35 12.99 7.59
C MET A 240 -11.43 13.56 6.66
N LEU A 241 -11.08 13.93 5.42
CA LEU A 241 -12.05 14.36 4.41
C LEU A 241 -13.02 13.21 4.06
N GLY A 242 -12.49 12.00 3.83
CA GLY A 242 -13.31 10.81 3.64
C GLY A 242 -14.24 10.55 4.81
N ASN A 243 -13.73 10.71 6.03
CA ASN A 243 -14.56 10.55 7.23
C ASN A 243 -15.66 11.62 7.33
N LEU A 244 -15.37 12.87 6.97
CA LEU A 244 -16.36 13.93 6.94
C LEU A 244 -17.47 13.64 5.91
N PHE A 245 -17.16 13.02 4.77
CA PHE A 245 -18.19 12.58 3.82
C PHE A 245 -19.17 11.61 4.48
N ARG A 246 -18.64 10.61 5.21
CA ARG A 246 -19.44 9.63 5.95
C ARG A 246 -20.31 10.28 7.04
N GLU A 247 -19.72 11.11 7.89
CA GLU A 247 -20.40 11.64 9.09
C GLU A 247 -21.32 12.84 8.81
N SER A 248 -21.04 13.62 7.75
CA SER A 248 -21.88 14.77 7.38
C SER A 248 -23.29 14.34 6.94
N GLY A 249 -23.43 13.18 6.30
CA GLY A 249 -24.71 12.62 5.85
C GLY A 249 -25.39 13.38 4.71
N VAL A 250 -24.82 14.51 4.27
CA VAL A 250 -25.35 15.33 3.16
C VAL A 250 -24.76 14.95 1.81
N VAL A 251 -23.60 14.28 1.80
CA VAL A 251 -22.86 13.88 0.60
C VAL A 251 -22.77 12.36 0.45
N ARG A 252 -23.93 11.69 0.47
CA ARG A 252 -24.01 10.22 0.36
C ARG A 252 -23.40 9.68 -0.93
N GLN A 253 -23.64 10.35 -2.07
CA GLN A 253 -23.08 9.97 -3.37
C GLN A 253 -21.54 10.01 -3.37
N LEU A 254 -20.95 11.05 -2.76
CA LEU A 254 -19.49 11.14 -2.62
C LEU A 254 -18.94 10.04 -1.70
N THR A 255 -19.65 9.74 -0.61
CA THR A 255 -19.25 8.65 0.32
C THR A 255 -19.27 7.29 -0.37
N GLU A 256 -20.37 6.96 -1.06
CA GLU A 256 -20.52 5.69 -1.79
C GLU A 256 -19.50 5.57 -2.93
N THR A 257 -19.23 6.67 -3.64
CA THR A 257 -18.23 6.69 -4.71
C THR A 257 -16.81 6.54 -4.17
N ALA A 258 -16.45 7.27 -3.11
CA ALA A 258 -15.12 7.26 -2.50
C ALA A 258 -14.80 5.91 -1.83
N SER A 259 -15.79 5.30 -1.16
CA SER A 259 -15.62 4.00 -0.48
C SER A 259 -15.60 2.80 -1.44
N ASN A 260 -16.24 2.90 -2.62
CA ASN A 260 -16.34 1.80 -3.58
C ASN A 260 -15.63 2.11 -4.89
N ALA A 261 -16.34 2.73 -5.85
CA ALA A 261 -15.89 2.82 -7.25
C ALA A 261 -14.52 3.49 -7.38
N LEU A 262 -14.30 4.62 -6.69
CA LEU A 262 -13.02 5.30 -6.69
C LEU A 262 -11.91 4.43 -6.07
N MET A 263 -12.20 3.79 -4.93
CA MET A 263 -11.25 2.90 -4.26
C MET A 263 -10.80 1.78 -5.20
N TYR A 264 -11.74 1.09 -5.86
CA TYR A 264 -11.41 -0.01 -6.76
C TYR A 264 -10.58 0.45 -7.97
N ILE A 265 -10.92 1.60 -8.56
CA ILE A 265 -10.13 2.17 -9.66
C ILE A 265 -8.71 2.46 -9.20
N VAL A 266 -8.55 3.12 -8.05
CA VAL A 266 -7.23 3.47 -7.51
C VAL A 266 -6.43 2.23 -7.15
N VAL A 267 -7.06 1.21 -6.56
CA VAL A 267 -6.42 -0.06 -6.22
C VAL A 267 -5.91 -0.80 -7.47
N ILE A 268 -6.66 -0.79 -8.58
CA ILE A 268 -6.20 -1.40 -9.84
C ILE A 268 -4.97 -0.67 -10.37
N VAL A 269 -4.99 0.67 -10.42
CA VAL A 269 -3.88 1.49 -10.93
C VAL A 269 -2.65 1.36 -10.03
N LEU A 270 -2.83 1.46 -8.71
CA LEU A 270 -1.74 1.34 -7.73
C LEU A 270 -1.17 -0.08 -7.70
N GLY A 271 -2.02 -1.11 -7.70
CA GLY A 271 -1.53 -2.48 -7.65
C GLY A 271 -0.71 -2.83 -8.89
N THR A 272 -1.18 -2.45 -10.08
CA THR A 272 -0.42 -2.67 -11.32
C THR A 272 0.88 -1.87 -11.38
N SER A 273 0.91 -0.62 -10.88
CA SER A 273 2.14 0.18 -10.85
C SER A 273 3.16 -0.34 -9.86
N VAL A 274 2.73 -0.72 -8.66
CA VAL A 274 3.59 -1.31 -7.63
C VAL A 274 4.17 -2.64 -8.11
N GLY A 275 3.34 -3.50 -8.72
CA GLY A 275 3.83 -4.72 -9.37
C GLY A 275 4.87 -4.44 -10.46
N ALA A 276 4.70 -3.37 -11.22
CA ALA A 276 5.66 -2.99 -12.25
C ALA A 276 7.04 -2.62 -11.67
N THR A 277 7.12 -2.18 -10.42
CA THR A 277 8.40 -1.87 -9.78
C THR A 277 9.20 -3.10 -9.34
N THR A 278 8.60 -4.29 -9.37
CA THR A 278 9.29 -5.56 -9.13
C THR A 278 9.87 -6.15 -10.41
N SER A 279 10.80 -5.43 -11.05
CA SER A 279 11.58 -5.96 -12.17
C SER A 279 12.70 -6.87 -11.65
N ALA A 280 13.21 -7.78 -12.49
CA ALA A 280 14.29 -8.71 -12.14
C ALA A 280 15.61 -8.06 -11.68
N GLU A 281 15.78 -6.76 -11.91
CA GLU A 281 16.96 -5.98 -11.52
C GLU A 281 16.80 -5.29 -10.15
N ALA A 282 15.58 -5.29 -9.58
CA ALA A 282 15.20 -4.62 -8.33
C ALA A 282 14.87 -5.63 -7.22
#